data_AF-A0A7J3QEE2-F1
#
_entry.id   AF-A0A7J3QEE2-F1
#
_cell.length_a   1.000
_cell.length_b   1.000
_cell.length_c   1.000
_cell.angle_alpha   90.00
_cell.angle_beta   90.00
_cell.angle_gamma   90.00
#
_symmetry.space_group_name_H-M   'P 1'
#
loop_
_entity.id
_entity.type
_entity.pdbx_description
1 polymer ?
#
loop_
_entity_poly.entity_id
_entity_poly.type
_entity_poly.pdbx_seq_one_letter_code
_entity_poly.pdbx_strand_id
1 'polypeptide(L)'
;MGLVNIVTYKELRDAKLIEDACRIHNKAFPYDNVECDIYKSFLLDDENLSEELILFAIDEKGIVRGFLVGVEIVKEPSEAVNSFKEYIWVKDLALDNAISSEKWSDIFSKLLLKFFEIAKQIGKKYIVLYAYAPYYFMPGINILYEDYIEVFEKHGFKKREDTVSYEVNLAEFYYPDRVKRIENILTSEGIVFRIGREEEAQYISEWVGKTFNNPFWRLETLYSFKNKPPTIWIAEQGSSIIGFAVYLRMRRSEFGPTGVDPNRRRHGVGTVLLFKSLYDLKQMGFRYAVIPWTSHLFFYTQIPGIEKIKHYLIMVKPI
;
A
#
# COMPACT_ATOMS: atom_id res chain seq x y z
N MET A 1 18.85 -30.47 3.05
CA MET A 1 18.98 -28.99 3.16
C MET A 1 19.63 -28.71 4.49
N GLY A 2 20.86 -28.20 4.45
CA GLY A 2 21.70 -27.93 5.62
C GLY A 2 21.29 -26.66 6.37
N LEU A 3 22.19 -26.15 7.20
CA LEU A 3 22.00 -24.95 8.02
C LEU A 3 21.62 -23.74 7.15
N VAL A 4 20.78 -22.87 7.71
CA VAL A 4 20.39 -21.59 7.09
C VAL A 4 20.94 -20.47 7.95
N ASN A 5 21.70 -19.58 7.33
CA ASN A 5 22.26 -18.41 7.97
C ASN A 5 21.38 -17.20 7.69
N ILE A 6 21.13 -16.38 8.72
CA ILE A 6 20.46 -15.09 8.58
C ILE A 6 21.53 -14.02 8.46
N VAL A 7 21.49 -13.28 7.36
CA VAL A 7 22.47 -12.22 7.03
C VAL A 7 21.73 -10.95 6.62
N THR A 8 22.33 -9.79 6.85
CA THR A 8 21.74 -8.51 6.46
C THR A 8 22.05 -8.17 5.00
N TYR A 9 21.20 -7.37 4.34
CA TYR A 9 21.51 -6.86 3.01
C TYR A 9 22.76 -5.97 3.04
N LYS A 10 23.00 -5.23 4.12
CA LYS A 10 24.19 -4.40 4.29
C LYS A 10 25.51 -5.19 4.22
N GLU A 11 25.52 -6.42 4.74
CA GLU A 11 26.70 -7.29 4.72
C GLU A 11 27.04 -7.79 3.31
N LEU A 12 26.03 -7.99 2.45
CA LEU A 12 26.21 -8.58 1.13
C LEU A 12 26.22 -7.55 -0.01
N ARG A 13 25.30 -6.59 0.02
CA ARG A 13 25.08 -5.54 -0.99
C ARG A 13 25.06 -6.06 -2.43
N ASP A 14 24.43 -7.22 -2.64
CA ASP A 14 24.27 -7.83 -3.95
C ASP A 14 22.86 -7.54 -4.50
N ALA A 15 22.79 -6.82 -5.61
CA ALA A 15 21.53 -6.46 -6.29
C ALA A 15 20.67 -7.70 -6.64
N LYS A 16 21.30 -8.87 -6.85
CA LYS A 16 20.60 -10.14 -7.12
C LYS A 16 19.68 -10.55 -5.97
N LEU A 17 20.00 -10.18 -4.73
CA LEU A 17 19.18 -10.51 -3.57
C LEU A 17 17.81 -9.84 -3.63
N ILE A 18 17.73 -8.62 -4.17
CA ILE A 18 16.46 -7.90 -4.33
C ILE A 18 15.61 -8.55 -5.44
N GLU A 19 16.26 -9.07 -6.48
CA GLU A 19 15.58 -9.83 -7.54
C GLU A 19 15.03 -11.16 -7.02
N ASP A 20 15.83 -11.88 -6.21
CA ASP A 20 15.39 -13.09 -5.53
C ASP A 20 14.25 -12.80 -4.55
N ALA A 21 14.28 -11.68 -3.83
CA ALA A 21 13.21 -11.26 -2.94
C ALA A 21 11.88 -11.07 -3.70
N CYS A 22 11.87 -10.31 -4.81
CA CYS A 22 10.67 -10.17 -5.64
C CYS A 22 10.16 -11.52 -6.15
N ARG A 23 11.06 -12.39 -6.64
CA ARG A 23 10.68 -13.71 -7.16
C ARG A 23 10.06 -14.58 -6.07
N ILE A 24 10.62 -14.56 -4.86
CA ILE A 24 10.10 -15.32 -3.72
C ILE A 24 8.75 -14.73 -3.27
N HIS A 25 8.65 -13.40 -3.15
CA HIS A 25 7.39 -12.70 -2.84
C HIS A 25 6.25 -13.14 -3.77
N ASN A 26 6.45 -13.02 -5.09
CA ASN A 26 5.42 -13.34 -6.07
C ASN A 26 5.00 -14.80 -6.07
N LYS A 27 5.89 -15.71 -5.65
CA LYS A 27 5.57 -17.13 -5.49
C LYS A 27 4.84 -17.40 -4.18
N ALA A 28 5.22 -16.73 -3.10
CA ALA A 28 4.61 -16.87 -1.77
C ALA A 28 3.22 -16.24 -1.70
N PHE A 29 3.01 -15.13 -2.40
CA PHE A 29 1.81 -14.31 -2.36
C PHE A 29 1.14 -14.20 -3.74
N PRO A 30 0.62 -15.30 -4.30
CA PRO A 30 0.01 -15.28 -5.64
C PRO A 30 -1.24 -14.39 -5.73
N TYR A 31 -1.90 -14.07 -4.61
CA TYR A 31 -3.03 -13.14 -4.59
C TYR A 31 -2.59 -11.68 -4.43
N ASP A 32 -1.32 -11.40 -4.14
CA ASP A 32 -0.81 -10.06 -3.86
C ASP A 32 0.53 -9.80 -4.57
N ASN A 33 0.72 -10.46 -5.71
CA ASN A 33 1.91 -10.33 -6.52
C ASN A 33 2.11 -8.89 -7.03
N VAL A 34 3.37 -8.57 -7.33
CA VAL A 34 3.79 -7.24 -7.72
C VAL A 34 4.82 -7.32 -8.85
N GLU A 35 4.78 -6.34 -9.76
CA GLU A 35 5.79 -6.21 -10.81
C GLU A 35 7.17 -5.97 -10.16
N CYS A 36 8.21 -6.68 -10.59
CA CYS A 36 9.50 -6.58 -9.90
C CYS A 36 10.16 -5.20 -9.98
N ASP A 37 9.85 -4.40 -11.01
CA ASP A 37 10.31 -3.01 -11.08
C ASP A 37 9.63 -2.15 -10.00
N ILE A 38 8.33 -2.37 -9.76
CA ILE A 38 7.60 -1.74 -8.64
C ILE A 38 8.14 -2.25 -7.30
N TYR A 39 8.47 -3.55 -7.21
CA TYR A 39 9.06 -4.10 -5.99
C TYR A 39 10.39 -3.43 -5.64
N LYS A 40 11.27 -3.31 -6.64
CA LYS A 40 12.56 -2.62 -6.52
C LYS A 40 12.37 -1.17 -6.13
N SER A 41 11.50 -0.41 -6.80
CA SER A 41 11.26 1.00 -6.46
C SER A 41 10.69 1.16 -5.07
N PHE A 42 9.75 0.30 -4.65
CA PHE A 42 9.16 0.37 -3.32
C PHE A 42 10.20 0.13 -2.23
N LEU A 43 11.24 -0.65 -2.50
CA LEU A 43 12.34 -0.86 -1.56
C LEU A 43 13.38 0.27 -1.63
N LEU A 44 13.88 0.58 -2.83
CA LEU A 44 15.07 1.40 -3.04
C LEU A 44 14.79 2.91 -3.05
N ASP A 45 13.58 3.33 -3.44
CA ASP A 45 13.18 4.75 -3.48
C ASP A 45 12.55 5.23 -2.16
N ASP A 46 12.46 4.32 -1.17
CA ASP A 46 11.96 4.63 0.16
C ASP A 46 13.04 5.37 0.96
N GLU A 47 12.83 6.65 1.26
CA GLU A 47 13.82 7.47 1.98
C GLU A 47 14.13 6.97 3.39
N ASN A 48 13.24 6.14 3.94
CA ASN A 48 13.37 5.47 5.22
C ASN A 48 14.09 4.11 5.16
N LEU A 49 14.55 3.69 3.98
CA LEU A 49 15.27 2.43 3.79
C LEU A 49 16.45 2.31 4.77
N SER A 50 16.53 1.16 5.44
CA SER A 50 17.69 0.75 6.21
C SER A 50 18.14 -0.64 5.76
N GLU A 51 19.35 -0.72 5.19
CA GLU A 51 19.93 -2.00 4.73
C GLU A 51 20.11 -3.02 5.88
N GLU A 52 20.19 -2.54 7.13
CA GLU A 52 20.30 -3.37 8.34
C GLU A 52 18.98 -4.08 8.68
N LEU A 53 17.85 -3.54 8.21
CA LEU A 53 16.53 -4.10 8.45
C LEU A 53 16.09 -5.10 7.37
N ILE A 54 16.93 -5.32 6.35
CA ILE A 54 16.67 -6.31 5.30
C ILE A 54 17.47 -7.56 5.63
N LEU A 55 16.78 -8.65 5.93
CA LEU A 55 17.36 -9.92 6.33
C LEU A 55 17.12 -10.96 5.24
N PHE A 56 18.14 -11.77 4.96
CA PHE A 56 18.06 -12.91 4.05
C PHE A 56 18.39 -14.21 4.78
N ALA A 57 17.60 -15.23 4.51
CA ALA A 57 17.84 -16.60 4.94
C ALA A 57 18.53 -17.34 3.79
N ILE A 58 19.82 -17.65 3.93
CA ILE A 58 20.63 -18.27 2.88
C ILE A 58 21.09 -19.65 3.33
N ASP A 59 20.87 -20.67 2.50
CA ASP A 59 21.35 -22.03 2.78
C ASP A 59 22.85 -22.20 2.49
N GLU A 60 23.44 -23.32 2.92
CA GLU A 60 24.85 -23.67 2.69
C GLU A 60 25.30 -23.64 1.22
N LYS A 61 24.36 -23.69 0.27
CA LYS A 61 24.66 -23.61 -1.17
C LYS A 61 24.61 -22.18 -1.71
N GLY A 62 24.38 -21.19 -0.85
CA GLY A 62 24.24 -19.79 -1.23
C GLY A 62 22.86 -19.45 -1.83
N ILE A 63 21.85 -20.33 -1.65
CA ILE A 63 20.51 -20.08 -2.21
C ILE A 63 19.67 -19.33 -1.19
N VAL A 64 19.04 -18.24 -1.62
CA VAL A 64 18.06 -17.50 -0.83
C VAL A 64 16.79 -18.34 -0.64
N ARG A 65 16.49 -18.66 0.61
CA ARG A 65 15.32 -19.45 1.07
C ARG A 65 14.20 -18.59 1.64
N GLY A 66 14.48 -17.34 1.94
CA GLY A 66 13.48 -16.38 2.38
C GLY A 66 14.13 -15.08 2.75
N PHE A 67 13.30 -14.10 3.05
CA PHE A 67 13.75 -12.78 3.43
C PHE A 67 12.73 -12.10 4.33
N LEU A 68 13.17 -11.04 4.99
CA LEU A 68 12.34 -10.12 5.76
C LEU A 68 12.83 -8.70 5.46
N VAL A 69 11.92 -7.82 5.03
CA VAL A 69 12.17 -6.39 4.85
C VAL A 69 11.54 -5.65 6.00
N GLY A 70 12.35 -5.05 6.85
CA GLY A 70 11.92 -4.13 7.90
C GLY A 70 12.04 -2.67 7.46
N VAL A 71 11.26 -1.80 8.10
CA VAL A 71 11.34 -0.35 7.88
C VAL A 71 10.84 0.44 9.09
N GLU A 72 11.37 1.64 9.29
CA GLU A 72 10.94 2.59 10.31
C GLU A 72 10.77 3.99 9.71
N ILE A 73 9.80 4.77 10.17
CA ILE A 73 9.63 6.15 9.67
C ILE A 73 10.59 7.07 10.43
N VAL A 74 11.69 7.45 9.77
CA VAL A 74 12.76 8.27 10.36
C VAL A 74 13.06 9.55 9.57
N LYS A 75 12.63 9.64 8.31
CA LYS A 75 12.83 10.80 7.43
C LYS A 75 11.53 11.33 6.84
N GLU A 76 10.82 10.53 6.05
CA GLU A 76 9.65 10.97 5.28
C GLU A 76 8.39 10.10 5.53
N PRO A 77 7.18 10.66 5.61
CA PRO A 77 6.92 12.08 5.76
C PRO A 77 7.43 12.61 7.10
N SER A 78 8.15 13.74 7.07
CA SER A 78 8.75 14.33 8.27
C SER A 78 7.74 14.62 9.39
N GLU A 79 6.49 14.94 9.03
CA GLU A 79 5.42 15.19 10.00
C GLU A 79 4.96 13.93 10.74
N ALA A 80 5.27 12.74 10.23
CA ALA A 80 4.87 11.46 10.80
C ALA A 80 5.96 10.84 11.71
N VAL A 81 7.22 11.28 11.59
CA VAL A 81 8.38 10.70 12.29
C VAL A 81 8.14 10.61 13.81
N ASN A 82 7.73 11.70 14.45
CA ASN A 82 7.53 11.69 15.91
C ASN A 82 6.33 10.83 16.35
N SER A 83 5.25 10.80 15.56
CA SER A 83 4.05 10.00 15.83
C SER A 83 4.33 8.49 15.76
N PHE A 84 5.32 8.10 14.95
CA PHE A 84 5.66 6.71 14.68
C PHE A 84 7.02 6.27 15.23
N LYS A 85 7.68 7.09 16.06
CA LYS A 85 9.03 6.80 16.59
C LYS A 85 9.13 5.47 17.34
N GLU A 86 8.05 5.03 17.98
CA GLU A 86 7.97 3.78 18.75
C GLU A 86 7.62 2.56 17.88
N TYR A 87 7.34 2.77 16.59
CA TYR A 87 6.88 1.76 15.66
C TYR A 87 7.98 1.38 14.66
N ILE A 88 7.94 0.11 14.26
CA ILE A 88 8.68 -0.47 13.15
C ILE A 88 7.76 -1.43 12.40
N TRP A 89 7.99 -1.61 11.11
CA TRP A 89 7.17 -2.47 10.27
C TRP A 89 7.99 -3.64 9.74
N VAL A 90 7.35 -4.81 9.68
CA VAL A 90 7.72 -5.83 8.70
C VAL A 90 7.00 -5.45 7.41
N LYS A 91 7.70 -4.78 6.51
CA LYS A 91 7.18 -4.31 5.21
C LYS A 91 6.90 -5.49 4.28
N ASP A 92 7.76 -6.51 4.33
CA ASP A 92 7.57 -7.78 3.64
C ASP A 92 8.27 -8.93 4.37
N LEU A 93 7.74 -10.14 4.24
CA LEU A 93 8.38 -11.36 4.73
C LEU A 93 7.87 -12.52 3.90
N ALA A 94 8.75 -13.16 3.14
CA ALA A 94 8.38 -14.32 2.33
C ALA A 94 9.46 -15.39 2.34
N LEU A 95 9.04 -16.64 2.20
CA LEU A 95 9.91 -17.80 2.11
C LEU A 95 9.64 -18.53 0.80
N ASP A 96 10.68 -19.21 0.29
CA ASP A 96 10.59 -20.08 -0.86
C ASP A 96 9.64 -21.24 -0.55
N ASN A 97 8.61 -21.39 -1.37
CA ASN A 97 7.59 -22.41 -1.26
C ASN A 97 8.09 -23.82 -1.64
N ALA A 98 9.32 -23.94 -2.12
CA ALA A 98 9.99 -25.25 -2.25
C ALA A 98 10.47 -25.85 -0.91
N ILE A 99 10.35 -25.12 0.20
CA ILE A 99 10.79 -25.57 1.53
C ILE A 99 9.71 -26.46 2.16
N SER A 100 10.11 -27.58 2.77
CA SER A 100 9.21 -28.43 3.56
C SER A 100 8.60 -27.66 4.74
N SER A 101 7.32 -27.91 5.06
CA SER A 101 6.57 -27.19 6.12
C SER A 101 7.30 -27.05 7.46
N GLU A 102 7.93 -28.12 7.97
CA GLU A 102 8.69 -28.09 9.22
C GLU A 102 9.84 -27.06 9.17
N LYS A 103 10.63 -27.09 8.10
CA LYS A 103 11.75 -26.16 7.88
C LYS A 103 11.27 -24.75 7.58
N TRP A 104 10.13 -24.63 6.90
CA TRP A 104 9.53 -23.35 6.58
C TRP A 104 9.23 -22.57 7.86
N SER A 105 8.58 -23.23 8.84
CA SER A 105 8.28 -22.61 10.14
C SER A 105 9.54 -22.24 10.93
N ASP A 106 10.57 -23.09 10.94
CA ASP A 106 11.86 -22.80 11.60
C ASP A 106 12.58 -21.58 10.99
N ILE A 107 12.70 -21.52 9.65
CA ILE A 107 13.35 -20.41 8.96
C ILE A 107 12.58 -19.11 9.17
N PHE A 108 11.24 -19.17 9.09
CA PHE A 108 10.37 -18.03 9.35
C PHE A 108 10.58 -17.47 10.75
N SER A 109 10.59 -18.36 11.75
CA SER A 109 10.81 -18.00 13.15
C SER A 109 12.19 -17.36 13.35
N LYS A 110 13.24 -17.90 12.71
CA LYS A 110 14.59 -17.32 12.77
C LYS A 110 14.66 -15.90 12.20
N LEU A 111 14.04 -15.64 11.05
CA LEU A 111 13.95 -14.30 10.47
C LEU A 111 13.22 -13.33 11.42
N LEU A 112 12.05 -13.73 11.94
CA LEU A 112 11.28 -12.92 12.87
C LEU A 112 12.03 -12.62 14.17
N LEU A 113 12.60 -13.64 14.81
CA LEU A 113 13.33 -13.48 16.07
C LEU A 113 14.54 -12.57 15.90
N LYS A 114 15.26 -12.67 14.78
CA LYS A 114 16.36 -11.76 14.47
C LYS A 114 15.87 -10.32 14.32
N PHE A 115 14.75 -10.12 13.62
CA PHE A 115 14.15 -8.81 13.49
C PHE A 115 13.66 -8.23 14.83
N PHE A 116 13.12 -9.07 15.72
CA PHE A 116 12.71 -8.64 17.06
C PHE A 116 13.90 -8.20 17.92
N GLU A 117 15.03 -8.89 17.80
CA GLU A 117 16.29 -8.51 18.46
C GLU A 117 16.72 -7.09 18.02
N ILE A 118 16.75 -6.85 16.70
CA ILE A 118 17.11 -5.55 16.12
C ILE A 118 16.12 -4.47 16.58
N ALA A 119 14.82 -4.74 16.51
CA ALA A 119 13.77 -3.81 16.92
C ALA A 119 13.93 -3.38 18.40
N LYS A 120 14.26 -4.33 19.29
CA LYS A 120 14.55 -4.03 20.70
C LYS A 120 15.82 -3.21 20.89
N GLN A 121 16.89 -3.54 20.16
CA GLN A 121 18.16 -2.82 20.22
C GLN A 121 18.03 -1.35 19.82
N ILE A 122 17.19 -1.05 18.82
CA ILE A 122 16.93 0.33 18.37
C ILE A 122 15.74 0.99 19.11
N GLY A 123 15.25 0.37 20.19
CA GLY A 123 14.30 0.98 21.13
C GLY A 123 12.85 1.05 20.66
N LYS A 124 12.43 0.16 19.74
CA LYS A 124 11.04 0.09 19.28
C LYS A 124 10.16 -0.64 20.30
N LYS A 125 8.88 -0.27 20.30
CA LYS A 125 7.87 -0.84 21.21
C LYS A 125 6.79 -1.63 20.47
N TYR A 126 6.59 -1.36 19.18
CA TYR A 126 5.54 -2.00 18.39
C TYR A 126 6.06 -2.41 17.02
N ILE A 127 5.77 -3.66 16.64
CA ILE A 127 5.99 -4.17 15.29
C ILE A 127 4.64 -4.28 14.59
N VAL A 128 4.52 -3.69 13.40
CA VAL A 128 3.31 -3.74 12.56
C VAL A 128 3.60 -4.56 11.29
N LEU A 129 2.67 -5.41 10.87
CA LEU A 129 2.82 -6.20 9.64
C LEU A 129 2.26 -5.44 8.43
N TYR A 130 3.09 -5.33 7.38
CA TYR A 130 2.87 -4.80 6.03
C TYR A 130 2.44 -3.33 5.92
N ALA A 131 1.46 -2.88 6.70
CA ALA A 131 0.74 -1.60 6.67
C ALA A 131 1.61 -0.32 6.80
N TYR A 132 2.53 -0.12 5.86
CA TYR A 132 3.55 0.93 5.82
C TYR A 132 3.35 1.82 4.58
N ALA A 133 2.60 2.89 4.73
CA ALA A 133 2.36 3.82 3.64
C ALA A 133 3.59 4.72 3.36
N PRO A 134 3.78 5.19 2.12
CA PRO A 134 3.00 4.84 0.92
C PRO A 134 3.57 3.60 0.18
N TYR A 135 4.77 3.14 0.55
CA TYR A 135 5.51 2.05 -0.07
C TYR A 135 5.19 0.66 0.51
N TYR A 136 3.91 0.32 0.72
CA TYR A 136 3.54 -1.00 1.26
C TYR A 136 3.37 -2.03 0.14
N PHE A 137 3.68 -3.31 0.43
CA PHE A 137 3.38 -4.42 -0.48
C PHE A 137 1.93 -4.91 -0.35
N MET A 138 1.45 -4.99 0.88
CA MET A 138 0.08 -5.35 1.22
C MET A 138 -0.42 -4.41 2.32
N PRO A 139 -1.72 -4.09 2.38
CA PRO A 139 -2.23 -3.21 3.44
C PRO A 139 -2.30 -3.92 4.81
N GLY A 140 -2.16 -5.25 4.82
CA GLY A 140 -2.09 -6.17 5.95
C GLY A 140 -1.81 -7.57 5.39
N ILE A 141 -1.80 -8.63 6.20
CA ILE A 141 -1.69 -10.01 5.67
C ILE A 141 -3.06 -10.48 5.14
N ASN A 142 -3.12 -11.00 3.93
CA ASN A 142 -4.35 -11.52 3.33
C ASN A 142 -4.82 -12.76 4.11
N ILE A 143 -6.10 -12.86 4.42
CA ILE A 143 -6.66 -13.97 5.21
C ILE A 143 -6.46 -15.34 4.56
N LEU A 144 -6.20 -15.38 3.25
CA LEU A 144 -5.94 -16.61 2.50
C LEU A 144 -4.53 -17.18 2.73
N TYR A 145 -3.63 -16.44 3.39
CA TYR A 145 -2.29 -16.91 3.75
C TYR A 145 -2.28 -17.45 5.19
N GLU A 146 -3.07 -18.49 5.45
CA GLU A 146 -3.31 -19.06 6.79
C GLU A 146 -2.02 -19.50 7.49
N ASP A 147 -1.10 -20.17 6.78
CA ASP A 147 0.19 -20.62 7.33
C ASP A 147 1.04 -19.45 7.86
N TYR A 148 1.01 -18.30 7.17
CA TYR A 148 1.69 -17.09 7.61
C TYR A 148 1.05 -16.54 8.88
N ILE A 149 -0.29 -16.45 8.89
CA ILE A 149 -1.06 -15.93 10.03
C ILE A 149 -0.79 -16.77 11.27
N GLU A 150 -0.82 -18.11 11.16
CA GLU A 150 -0.58 -19.01 12.29
C GLU A 150 0.81 -18.79 12.90
N VAL A 151 1.86 -18.63 12.07
CA VAL A 151 3.21 -18.37 12.58
C VAL A 151 3.32 -16.98 13.20
N PHE A 152 2.70 -15.95 12.63
CA PHE A 152 2.65 -14.63 13.25
C PHE A 152 1.95 -14.67 14.62
N GLU A 153 0.82 -15.35 14.74
CA GLU A 153 0.10 -15.50 16.01
C GLU A 153 0.93 -16.25 17.07
N LYS A 154 1.63 -17.33 16.67
CA LYS A 154 2.59 -18.04 17.54
C LYS A 154 3.70 -17.13 18.07
N HIS A 155 4.09 -16.11 17.31
CA HIS A 155 5.08 -15.10 17.73
C HIS A 155 4.47 -13.91 18.48
N GLY A 156 3.17 -13.96 18.80
CA GLY A 156 2.48 -12.98 19.63
C GLY A 156 1.99 -11.75 18.88
N PHE A 157 1.90 -11.80 17.55
CA PHE A 157 1.13 -10.80 16.80
C PHE A 157 -0.36 -10.99 17.07
N LYS A 158 -1.08 -9.87 17.19
CA LYS A 158 -2.53 -9.86 17.36
C LYS A 158 -3.17 -8.99 16.28
N LYS A 159 -4.38 -9.36 15.84
CA LYS A 159 -5.17 -8.51 14.96
C LYS A 159 -5.42 -7.15 15.62
N ARG A 160 -5.14 -6.07 14.89
CA ARG A 160 -5.48 -4.69 15.25
C ARG A 160 -6.76 -4.24 14.54
N GLU A 161 -6.82 -4.45 13.23
CA GLU A 161 -7.90 -3.98 12.37
C GLU A 161 -8.02 -4.84 11.10
N ASP A 162 -9.19 -4.76 10.47
CA ASP A 162 -9.49 -5.38 9.19
C ASP A 162 -9.49 -4.32 8.09
N THR A 163 -9.01 -4.67 6.90
CA THR A 163 -9.14 -3.84 5.71
C THR A 163 -9.38 -4.68 4.48
N VAL A 164 -9.92 -4.08 3.42
CA VAL A 164 -10.12 -4.74 2.14
C VAL A 164 -9.51 -3.97 0.99
N SER A 165 -9.24 -4.71 -0.09
CA SER A 165 -8.96 -4.14 -1.41
C SER A 165 -10.01 -4.64 -2.39
N TYR A 166 -10.55 -3.75 -3.23
CA TYR A 166 -11.42 -4.15 -4.35
C TYR A 166 -10.60 -4.32 -5.61
N GLU A 167 -10.92 -5.35 -6.39
CA GLU A 167 -10.47 -5.47 -7.78
C GLU A 167 -11.66 -5.28 -8.72
N VAL A 168 -11.48 -4.37 -9.67
CA VAL A 168 -12.51 -3.98 -10.63
C VAL A 168 -12.04 -4.35 -12.03
N ASN A 169 -12.80 -5.20 -12.71
CA ASN A 169 -12.66 -5.43 -14.13
C ASN A 169 -13.16 -4.20 -14.91
N LEU A 170 -12.24 -3.43 -15.47
CA LEU A 170 -12.55 -2.20 -16.22
C LEU A 170 -13.16 -2.49 -17.59
N ALA A 171 -13.08 -3.71 -18.12
CA ALA A 171 -13.80 -4.07 -19.34
C ALA A 171 -15.32 -3.97 -19.13
N GLU A 172 -15.79 -4.46 -17.98
CA GLU A 172 -17.21 -4.44 -17.56
C GLU A 172 -17.63 -3.11 -16.89
N PHE A 173 -16.66 -2.27 -16.51
CA PHE A 173 -16.95 -0.95 -15.97
C PHE A 173 -17.63 -0.04 -17.00
N TYR A 174 -18.72 0.62 -16.62
CA TYR A 174 -19.32 1.71 -17.38
C TYR A 174 -19.69 2.86 -16.45
N TYR A 175 -19.75 4.08 -16.99
CA TYR A 175 -20.17 5.26 -16.23
C TYR A 175 -21.71 5.32 -16.16
N PRO A 176 -22.34 4.98 -15.01
CA PRO A 176 -23.79 4.76 -14.96
C PRO A 176 -24.58 6.08 -15.02
N ASP A 177 -25.77 6.06 -15.60
CA ASP A 177 -26.61 7.27 -15.71
C ASP A 177 -27.01 7.84 -14.35
N ARG A 178 -27.10 7.00 -13.29
CA ARG A 178 -27.30 7.49 -11.91
C ARG A 178 -26.17 8.41 -11.46
N VAL A 179 -24.92 8.12 -11.86
CA VAL A 179 -23.75 8.94 -11.52
C VAL A 179 -23.72 10.20 -12.38
N LYS A 180 -24.08 10.10 -13.67
CA LYS A 180 -24.23 11.28 -14.55
C LYS A 180 -25.27 12.27 -14.00
N ARG A 181 -26.40 11.78 -13.48
CA ARG A 181 -27.41 12.64 -12.84
C ARG A 181 -26.87 13.35 -11.59
N ILE A 182 -26.13 12.63 -10.73
CA ILE A 182 -25.48 13.22 -9.54
C ILE A 182 -24.51 14.33 -9.98
N GLU A 183 -23.66 14.04 -10.96
CA GLU A 183 -22.72 15.02 -11.52
C GLU A 183 -23.43 16.26 -12.08
N ASN A 184 -24.48 16.08 -12.89
CA ASN A 184 -25.24 17.21 -13.45
C ASN A 184 -25.87 18.10 -12.36
N ILE A 185 -26.42 17.50 -11.29
CA ILE A 185 -26.96 18.25 -10.15
C ILE A 185 -25.84 19.06 -9.48
N LEU A 186 -24.72 18.42 -9.14
CA LEU A 186 -23.60 19.08 -8.49
C LEU A 186 -23.03 20.21 -9.35
N THR A 187 -22.91 20.01 -10.66
CA THR A 187 -22.47 21.06 -11.58
C THR A 187 -23.48 22.21 -11.67
N SER A 188 -24.79 21.96 -11.61
CA SER A 188 -25.79 23.03 -11.52
C SER A 188 -25.73 23.82 -10.21
N GLU A 189 -25.18 23.22 -9.14
CA GLU A 189 -24.89 23.86 -7.84
C GLU A 189 -23.52 24.57 -7.82
N GLY A 190 -22.86 24.68 -8.98
CA GLY A 190 -21.59 25.38 -9.15
C GLY A 190 -20.35 24.56 -8.77
N ILE A 191 -20.47 23.23 -8.67
CA ILE A 191 -19.31 22.35 -8.46
C ILE A 191 -18.64 22.02 -9.79
N VAL A 192 -17.34 22.26 -9.86
CA VAL A 192 -16.50 21.96 -11.02
C VAL A 192 -15.62 20.76 -10.70
N PHE A 193 -15.65 19.75 -11.57
CA PHE A 193 -14.72 18.61 -11.53
C PHE A 193 -13.68 18.78 -12.63
N ARG A 194 -12.40 18.76 -12.28
CA ARG A 194 -11.29 18.91 -13.25
C ARG A 194 -10.05 18.13 -12.82
N ILE A 195 -9.16 17.91 -13.78
CA ILE A 195 -7.80 17.45 -13.49
C ILE A 195 -7.01 18.58 -12.80
N GLY A 196 -6.27 18.23 -11.75
CA GLY A 196 -5.36 19.17 -11.09
C GLY A 196 -4.21 19.57 -12.01
N ARG A 197 -3.80 20.83 -12.00
CA ARG A 197 -2.70 21.31 -12.84
C ARG A 197 -1.36 21.17 -12.12
N GLU A 198 -0.29 21.01 -12.88
CA GLU A 198 1.06 20.77 -12.32
C GLU A 198 1.51 21.92 -11.40
N GLU A 199 1.21 23.16 -11.77
CA GLU A 199 1.50 24.34 -10.96
C GLU A 199 0.73 24.39 -9.63
N GLU A 200 -0.33 23.58 -9.50
CA GLU A 200 -1.17 23.48 -8.29
C GLU A 200 -0.75 22.32 -7.38
N ALA A 201 0.27 21.54 -7.74
CA ALA A 201 0.65 20.32 -7.03
C ALA A 201 0.87 20.52 -5.52
N GLN A 202 1.60 21.59 -5.17
CA GLN A 202 1.88 21.91 -3.78
C GLN A 202 0.63 22.39 -3.04
N TYR A 203 -0.16 23.25 -3.66
CA TYR A 203 -1.40 23.78 -3.07
C TYR A 203 -2.42 22.66 -2.79
N ILE A 204 -2.66 21.78 -3.78
CA ILE A 204 -3.60 20.67 -3.67
C ILE A 204 -3.12 19.64 -2.64
N SER A 205 -1.84 19.24 -2.68
CA SER A 205 -1.31 18.26 -1.74
C SER A 205 -1.33 18.77 -0.29
N GLU A 206 -0.99 20.04 -0.06
CA GLU A 206 -1.10 20.65 1.27
C GLU A 206 -2.55 20.70 1.76
N TRP A 207 -3.50 21.04 0.89
CA TRP A 207 -4.93 20.98 1.23
C TRP A 207 -5.33 19.57 1.63
N VAL A 208 -4.90 18.53 0.90
CA VAL A 208 -5.15 17.12 1.27
C VAL A 208 -4.55 16.80 2.63
N GLY A 209 -3.26 17.08 2.84
CA GLY A 209 -2.57 16.78 4.09
C GLY A 209 -3.23 17.43 5.31
N LYS A 210 -3.60 18.72 5.19
CA LYS A 210 -4.24 19.50 6.26
C LYS A 210 -5.69 19.06 6.50
N THR A 211 -6.49 18.90 5.44
CA THR A 211 -7.93 18.60 5.55
C THR A 211 -8.20 17.21 6.13
N PHE A 212 -7.36 16.23 5.80
CA PHE A 212 -7.52 14.84 6.25
C PHE A 212 -6.57 14.46 7.39
N ASN A 213 -5.77 15.42 7.89
CA ASN A 213 -4.73 15.20 8.90
C ASN A 213 -3.86 13.98 8.57
N ASN A 214 -3.47 13.84 7.30
CA ASN A 214 -2.81 12.65 6.80
C ASN A 214 -1.59 13.02 5.94
N PRO A 215 -0.38 12.94 6.51
CA PRO A 215 0.84 13.31 5.79
C PRO A 215 1.17 12.33 4.66
N PHE A 216 0.72 11.08 4.72
CA PHE A 216 0.91 10.12 3.63
C PHE A 216 0.04 10.47 2.43
N TRP A 217 -1.21 10.87 2.64
CA TRP A 217 -2.09 11.31 1.54
C TRP A 217 -1.57 12.57 0.85
N ARG A 218 -0.89 13.46 1.58
CA ARG A 218 -0.15 14.59 0.97
C ARG A 218 0.93 14.08 0.01
N LEU A 219 1.80 13.17 0.45
CA LEU A 219 2.86 12.58 -0.39
C LEU A 219 2.28 11.83 -1.59
N GLU A 220 1.26 11.01 -1.39
CA GLU A 220 0.57 10.27 -2.47
C GLU A 220 -0.07 11.21 -3.49
N THR A 221 -0.60 12.35 -3.03
CA THR A 221 -1.08 13.41 -3.92
C THR A 221 0.05 14.02 -4.73
N LEU A 222 1.21 14.30 -4.14
CA LEU A 222 2.38 14.80 -4.88
C LEU A 222 2.86 13.81 -5.96
N TYR A 223 2.84 12.50 -5.68
CA TYR A 223 3.22 11.49 -6.67
C TYR A 223 2.30 11.50 -7.91
N SER A 224 1.00 11.80 -7.75
CA SER A 224 0.07 11.88 -8.87
C SER A 224 0.41 12.97 -9.90
N PHE A 225 1.13 14.02 -9.49
CA PHE A 225 1.58 15.10 -10.37
C PHE A 225 2.87 14.77 -11.14
N LYS A 226 3.54 13.67 -10.81
CA LYS A 226 4.69 13.16 -11.59
C LYS A 226 4.24 12.57 -12.93
N ASN A 227 2.98 12.12 -13.03
CA ASN A 227 2.39 11.63 -14.27
C ASN A 227 2.08 12.79 -15.22
N LYS A 228 2.14 12.52 -16.54
CA LYS A 228 1.83 13.49 -17.60
C LYS A 228 0.74 12.93 -18.52
N PRO A 229 -0.50 13.47 -18.48
CA PRO A 229 -1.00 14.51 -17.57
C PRO A 229 -1.09 14.02 -16.09
N PRO A 230 -1.24 14.93 -15.10
CA PRO A 230 -1.46 14.56 -13.70
C PRO A 230 -2.66 13.62 -13.54
N THR A 231 -2.54 12.64 -12.65
CA THR A 231 -3.56 11.60 -12.44
C THR A 231 -4.35 11.84 -11.16
N ILE A 232 -4.94 13.03 -11.09
CA ILE A 232 -5.74 13.48 -9.95
C ILE A 232 -6.94 14.28 -10.44
N TRP A 233 -8.12 13.89 -9.98
CA TRP A 233 -9.32 14.71 -10.05
C TRP A 233 -9.47 15.55 -8.80
N ILE A 234 -9.89 16.79 -8.98
CA ILE A 234 -10.35 17.65 -7.89
C ILE A 234 -11.79 18.09 -8.15
N ALA A 235 -12.52 18.34 -7.07
CA ALA A 235 -13.82 18.97 -7.06
C ALA A 235 -13.71 20.32 -6.36
N GLU A 236 -14.21 21.38 -6.99
CA GLU A 236 -14.14 22.76 -6.48
C GLU A 236 -15.53 23.38 -6.46
N GLN A 237 -15.79 24.26 -5.49
CA GLN A 237 -16.95 25.13 -5.48
C GLN A 237 -16.47 26.57 -5.27
N GLY A 238 -16.64 27.42 -6.28
CA GLY A 238 -15.98 28.72 -6.32
C GLY A 238 -14.45 28.56 -6.37
N SER A 239 -13.74 29.18 -5.42
CA SER A 239 -12.27 29.08 -5.30
C SER A 239 -11.79 28.02 -4.30
N SER A 240 -12.70 27.21 -3.75
CA SER A 240 -12.38 26.26 -2.69
C SER A 240 -12.36 24.82 -3.21
N ILE A 241 -11.28 24.09 -2.95
CA ILE A 241 -11.24 22.64 -3.12
C ILE A 241 -12.15 22.00 -2.07
N ILE A 242 -13.07 21.14 -2.52
CA ILE A 242 -14.02 20.42 -1.67
C ILE A 242 -13.83 18.89 -1.74
N GLY A 243 -13.04 18.39 -2.68
CA GLY A 243 -12.74 16.96 -2.79
C GLY A 243 -11.63 16.66 -3.78
N PHE A 244 -11.05 15.46 -3.65
CA PHE A 244 -9.98 14.97 -4.50
C PHE A 244 -10.04 13.45 -4.68
N ALA A 245 -9.48 12.95 -5.78
CA ALA A 245 -9.22 11.54 -5.99
C ALA A 245 -7.97 11.34 -6.85
N VAL A 246 -7.01 10.61 -6.30
CA VAL A 246 -5.78 10.21 -6.99
C VAL A 246 -5.98 8.85 -7.66
N TYR A 247 -5.34 8.65 -8.80
CA TYR A 247 -5.16 7.35 -9.44
C TYR A 247 -3.73 7.25 -9.99
N LEU A 248 -3.23 6.04 -10.27
CA LEU A 248 -1.87 5.79 -10.78
C LEU A 248 -0.75 6.44 -9.92
N ARG A 249 -0.88 6.43 -8.58
CA ARG A 249 0.09 7.08 -7.67
C ARG A 249 1.49 6.45 -7.73
N MET A 250 1.58 5.14 -7.48
CA MET A 250 2.83 4.40 -7.22
C MET A 250 2.79 3.00 -7.84
N ARG A 251 1.61 2.43 -8.01
CA ARG A 251 1.41 1.23 -8.84
C ARG A 251 0.55 1.53 -10.05
N ARG A 252 0.66 0.64 -11.04
CA ARG A 252 -0.24 0.65 -12.17
C ARG A 252 -1.66 0.31 -11.73
N SER A 253 -2.60 0.97 -12.37
CA SER A 253 -4.04 0.79 -12.19
C SER A 253 -4.58 0.83 -10.76
N GLU A 254 -3.99 1.65 -9.89
CA GLU A 254 -4.55 1.90 -8.55
C GLU A 254 -5.43 3.16 -8.54
N PHE A 255 -6.51 3.11 -7.76
CA PHE A 255 -7.32 4.25 -7.36
C PHE A 255 -7.18 4.49 -5.86
N GLY A 256 -6.87 5.71 -5.48
CA GLY A 256 -6.69 6.15 -4.10
C GLY A 256 -5.37 6.89 -3.88
N PRO A 257 -5.30 7.74 -2.85
CA PRO A 257 -6.38 8.06 -1.91
C PRO A 257 -7.48 8.95 -2.53
N THR A 258 -8.62 9.03 -1.85
CA THR A 258 -9.72 9.94 -2.19
C THR A 258 -10.38 10.49 -0.93
N GLY A 259 -10.88 11.72 -1.01
CA GLY A 259 -11.57 12.34 0.10
C GLY A 259 -12.41 13.52 -0.33
N VAL A 260 -13.47 13.78 0.45
CA VAL A 260 -14.29 14.98 0.36
C VAL A 260 -14.18 15.70 1.70
N ASP A 261 -14.07 17.03 1.64
CA ASP A 261 -14.10 17.92 2.81
C ASP A 261 -15.21 17.44 3.76
N PRO A 262 -14.92 17.17 5.05
CA PRO A 262 -15.91 16.73 6.03
C PRO A 262 -17.22 17.50 6.01
N ASN A 263 -17.18 18.81 5.79
CA ASN A 263 -18.35 19.70 5.75
C ASN A 263 -19.14 19.63 4.45
N ARG A 264 -18.62 18.96 3.42
CA ARG A 264 -19.23 18.80 2.08
C ARG A 264 -19.56 17.34 1.75
N ARG A 265 -19.36 16.40 2.68
CA ARG A 265 -19.67 14.98 2.49
C ARG A 265 -21.16 14.72 2.32
N ARG A 266 -21.48 13.52 1.80
CA ARG A 266 -22.85 12.99 1.62
C ARG A 266 -23.71 13.68 0.54
N HIS A 267 -23.09 14.45 -0.37
CA HIS A 267 -23.75 15.04 -1.54
C HIS A 267 -23.40 14.34 -2.87
N GLY A 268 -22.62 13.25 -2.85
CA GLY A 268 -22.26 12.49 -4.06
C GLY A 268 -20.96 12.92 -4.74
N VAL A 269 -20.28 13.97 -4.27
CA VAL A 269 -18.96 14.43 -4.79
C VAL A 269 -17.95 13.29 -4.89
N GLY A 270 -17.80 12.50 -3.83
CA GLY A 270 -16.86 11.36 -3.82
C GLY A 270 -17.25 10.26 -4.82
N THR A 271 -18.55 10.08 -5.11
CA THR A 271 -18.98 9.14 -6.14
C THR A 271 -18.58 9.63 -7.52
N VAL A 272 -18.76 10.91 -7.83
CA VAL A 272 -18.34 11.47 -9.13
C VAL A 272 -16.82 11.37 -9.30
N LEU A 273 -16.05 11.74 -8.26
CA LEU A 273 -14.58 11.62 -8.28
C LEU A 273 -14.11 10.18 -8.54
N LEU A 274 -14.69 9.20 -7.82
CA LEU A 274 -14.42 7.78 -8.01
C LEU A 274 -14.66 7.34 -9.47
N PHE A 275 -15.84 7.63 -10.01
CA PHE A 275 -16.21 7.17 -11.35
C PHE A 275 -15.42 7.88 -12.45
N LYS A 276 -15.05 9.15 -12.27
CA LYS A 276 -14.14 9.85 -13.19
C LYS A 276 -12.75 9.22 -13.23
N SER A 277 -12.16 8.93 -12.07
CA SER A 277 -10.85 8.28 -12.01
C SER A 277 -10.86 6.87 -12.62
N LEU A 278 -11.87 6.05 -12.33
CA LEU A 278 -11.99 4.71 -12.94
C LEU A 278 -12.25 4.79 -14.45
N TYR A 279 -13.01 5.79 -14.90
CA TYR A 279 -13.21 6.04 -16.32
C TYR A 279 -11.91 6.43 -17.01
N ASP A 280 -11.08 7.30 -16.42
CA ASP A 280 -9.76 7.65 -16.95
C ASP A 280 -8.86 6.43 -17.05
N LEU A 281 -8.77 5.60 -16.00
CA LEU A 281 -8.03 4.33 -16.06
C LEU A 281 -8.49 3.46 -17.23
N LYS A 282 -9.80 3.34 -17.45
CA LYS A 282 -10.35 2.60 -18.60
C LYS A 282 -9.95 3.24 -19.93
N GLN A 283 -10.03 4.56 -20.06
CA GLN A 283 -9.66 5.27 -21.30
C GLN A 283 -8.15 5.19 -21.59
N MET A 284 -7.32 5.09 -20.56
CA MET A 284 -5.88 4.83 -20.67
C MET A 284 -5.56 3.39 -21.09
N GLY A 285 -6.56 2.52 -21.22
CA GLY A 285 -6.40 1.15 -21.70
C GLY A 285 -6.19 0.10 -20.60
N PHE A 286 -6.25 0.48 -19.32
CA PHE A 286 -6.19 -0.49 -18.23
C PHE A 286 -7.42 -1.41 -18.24
N ARG A 287 -7.20 -2.69 -17.95
CA ARG A 287 -8.25 -3.73 -17.94
C ARG A 287 -8.72 -4.11 -16.54
N TYR A 288 -7.92 -3.82 -15.52
CA TYR A 288 -8.29 -3.99 -14.12
C TYR A 288 -8.00 -2.68 -13.39
N ALA A 289 -8.65 -2.40 -12.26
CA ALA A 289 -8.21 -1.41 -11.28
C ALA A 289 -8.25 -2.01 -9.87
N VAL A 290 -7.33 -1.57 -9.02
CA VAL A 290 -7.33 -1.90 -7.58
C VAL A 290 -7.69 -0.66 -6.77
N ILE A 291 -8.61 -0.82 -5.84
CA ILE A 291 -8.91 0.16 -4.79
C ILE A 291 -8.41 -0.44 -3.49
N PRO A 292 -7.17 -0.12 -3.07
CA PRO A 292 -6.54 -0.79 -1.95
C PRO A 292 -6.93 -0.16 -0.61
N TRP A 293 -6.68 -0.91 0.47
CA TRP A 293 -6.64 -0.42 1.85
C TRP A 293 -7.84 0.45 2.26
N THR A 294 -9.05 -0.10 2.16
CA THR A 294 -10.26 0.59 2.60
C THR A 294 -11.01 -0.13 3.71
N SER A 295 -11.71 0.65 4.53
CA SER A 295 -12.74 0.20 5.48
C SER A 295 -14.16 0.53 5.01
N HIS A 296 -14.32 1.25 3.90
CA HIS A 296 -15.62 1.70 3.38
C HIS A 296 -16.25 0.69 2.42
N LEU A 297 -16.70 -0.46 2.94
CA LEU A 297 -17.25 -1.55 2.12
C LEU A 297 -18.37 -1.08 1.18
N PHE A 298 -19.47 -0.56 1.73
CA PHE A 298 -20.64 -0.19 0.93
C PHE A 298 -20.44 1.00 -0.02
N PHE A 299 -19.40 1.80 0.16
CA PHE A 299 -19.15 2.92 -0.76
C PHE A 299 -18.70 2.41 -2.14
N TYR A 300 -17.89 1.35 -2.18
CA TYR A 300 -17.32 0.82 -3.43
C TYR A 300 -18.18 -0.24 -4.09
N THR A 301 -19.10 -0.91 -3.38
CA THR A 301 -20.00 -1.94 -3.95
C THR A 301 -20.89 -1.44 -5.11
N GLN A 302 -20.96 -0.13 -5.28
CA GLN A 302 -21.72 0.53 -6.33
C GLN A 302 -21.06 0.50 -7.72
N ILE A 303 -19.78 0.08 -7.81
CA ILE A 303 -18.99 0.07 -9.04
C ILE A 303 -19.38 -1.12 -9.92
N PRO A 304 -19.78 -0.92 -11.19
CA PRO A 304 -19.93 -2.01 -12.14
C PRO A 304 -18.56 -2.66 -12.43
N GLY A 305 -18.53 -3.99 -12.45
CA GLY A 305 -17.31 -4.74 -12.75
C GLY A 305 -16.45 -5.12 -11.55
N ILE A 306 -16.93 -4.96 -10.30
CA ILE A 306 -16.23 -5.55 -9.14
C ILE A 306 -16.14 -7.06 -9.34
N GLU A 307 -14.91 -7.57 -9.35
CA GLU A 307 -14.62 -8.99 -9.53
C GLU A 307 -14.26 -9.66 -8.20
N LYS A 308 -13.47 -8.97 -7.37
CA LYS A 308 -12.96 -9.52 -6.11
C LYS A 308 -12.91 -8.48 -5.01
N ILE A 309 -13.07 -8.95 -3.78
CA ILE A 309 -12.77 -8.22 -2.55
C ILE A 309 -11.77 -9.06 -1.79
N LYS A 310 -10.55 -8.54 -1.61
CA LYS A 310 -9.49 -9.19 -0.83
C LYS A 310 -9.55 -8.68 0.60
N HIS A 311 -9.49 -9.56 1.59
CA HIS A 311 -9.58 -9.21 3.01
C HIS A 311 -8.21 -9.41 3.66
N TYR A 312 -7.76 -8.38 4.38
CA TYR A 312 -6.47 -8.33 5.05
C TYR A 312 -6.63 -8.06 6.53
N LEU A 313 -5.73 -8.65 7.32
CA LEU A 313 -5.56 -8.40 8.73
C LEU A 313 -4.34 -7.50 8.93
N ILE A 314 -4.53 -6.35 9.55
CA ILE A 314 -3.40 -5.58 10.07
C ILE A 314 -3.11 -6.11 11.47
N MET A 315 -1.92 -6.66 11.65
CA MET A 315 -1.50 -7.27 12.91
C MET A 315 -0.38 -6.47 13.55
N VAL A 316 -0.37 -6.44 14.88
CA VAL A 316 0.61 -5.71 15.68
C VAL A 316 1.14 -6.60 16.80
N LYS A 317 2.42 -6.42 17.13
CA LYS A 317 3.08 -7.07 18.26
C LYS A 317 3.76 -6.00 19.13
N PRO A 318 3.38 -5.88 20.41
CA PRO A 318 4.20 -5.18 21.40
C PRO A 318 5.50 -5.95 21.66
N ILE A 319 6.62 -5.24 21.80
CA ILE A 319 7.96 -5.82 22.02
C ILE A 319 8.68 -5.29 23.25
#